data_AF-A0A2V9J5L7-F1
#
_entry.id   AF-A0A2V9J5L7-F1
#
_cell.length_a   1.000
_cell.length_b   1.000
_cell.length_c   1.000
_cell.angle_alpha   90.00
_cell.angle_beta   90.00
_cell.angle_gamma   90.00
#
_symmetry.space_group_name_H-M   'P 1'
#
loop_
_entity.id
_entity.type
_entity.pdbx_description
1 polymer ?
#
loop_
_entity_poly.entity_id
_entity_poly.type
_entity_poly.pdbx_seq_one_letter_code
_entity_poly.pdbx_strand_id
1 'polypeptide(L)'
;SFAPFGWEDVELSLRAWKQGFEMHYEPRSSVWHQFSSTIAPRFSRREVRAIYERNRLLAHWLHLETPAQAATHAAFLLAKCLAAACIGRVEIWSAVAQAVKRRDDVRAKRRQLRATEQRALSDVLDQIADELTRPGVKFLDRSSAPVRAHSRSCSGAL
;
A
#
# COMPACT_ATOMS: atom_id res chain seq x y z
N SER A 1 6.57 9.72 5.71
CA SER A 1 5.73 8.75 6.44
C SER A 1 4.56 8.36 5.57
N PHE A 2 4.17 7.08 5.59
CA PHE A 2 2.99 6.55 4.91
C PHE A 2 1.71 6.69 5.75
N ALA A 3 1.82 6.97 7.06
CA ALA A 3 0.65 7.23 7.88
C ALA A 3 -0.10 8.52 7.46
N PRO A 4 -1.43 8.59 7.67
CA PRO A 4 -2.34 7.48 7.96
C PRO A 4 -2.79 6.74 6.68
N PHE A 5 -3.59 5.67 6.85
CA PHE A 5 -4.38 4.98 5.82
C PHE A 5 -3.61 4.14 4.75
N GLY A 6 -2.78 3.20 5.21
CA GLY A 6 -2.30 2.06 4.40
C GLY A 6 -1.12 2.36 3.46
N TRP A 7 -0.67 1.33 2.74
CA TRP A 7 0.58 1.24 1.94
C TRP A 7 1.89 1.19 2.73
N GLU A 8 1.84 1.41 4.05
CA GLU A 8 2.99 1.18 4.95
C GLU A 8 3.40 -0.29 4.97
N ASP A 9 2.41 -1.18 5.06
CA ASP A 9 2.54 -2.63 4.98
C ASP A 9 3.17 -3.07 3.65
N VAL A 10 2.67 -2.56 2.52
CA VAL A 10 3.19 -2.87 1.19
C VAL A 10 4.63 -2.36 1.01
N GLU A 11 4.94 -1.13 1.46
CA GLU A 11 6.31 -0.59 1.37
C GLU A 11 7.28 -1.33 2.29
N LEU A 12 6.88 -1.67 3.51
CA LEU A 12 7.69 -2.43 4.45
C LEU A 12 8.02 -3.82 3.90
N SER A 13 7.02 -4.51 3.32
CA SER A 13 7.16 -5.82 2.68
C SER A 13 8.11 -5.78 1.48
N LEU A 14 7.91 -4.83 0.55
CA LEU A 14 8.80 -4.64 -0.60
C LEU A 14 10.23 -4.31 -0.15
N ARG A 15 10.39 -3.41 0.83
CA ARG A 15 11.68 -3.05 1.41
C ARG A 15 12.37 -4.24 2.07
N ALA A 16 11.64 -5.09 2.79
CA ALA A 16 12.19 -6.28 3.42
C ALA A 16 12.77 -7.25 2.37
N TRP A 17 12.00 -7.59 1.34
CA TRP A 17 12.50 -8.43 0.23
C TRP A 17 13.70 -7.80 -0.49
N LYS A 18 13.65 -6.49 -0.79
CA LYS A 18 14.79 -5.79 -1.42
C LYS A 18 16.03 -5.76 -0.53
N GLN A 19 15.88 -5.78 0.79
CA GLN A 19 16.98 -5.89 1.77
C GLN A 19 17.43 -7.34 2.02
N GLY A 20 16.89 -8.32 1.27
CA GLY A 20 17.28 -9.73 1.36
C GLY A 20 16.56 -10.54 2.44
N PHE A 21 15.62 -9.96 3.19
CA PHE A 21 14.83 -10.69 4.17
C PHE A 21 13.83 -11.65 3.51
N GLU A 22 13.55 -12.75 4.20
CA GLU A 22 12.46 -13.67 3.87
C GLU A 22 11.16 -13.25 4.56
N MET A 23 10.02 -13.56 3.94
CA MET A 23 8.70 -13.38 4.56
C MET A 23 7.93 -14.68 4.46
N HIS A 24 7.54 -15.21 5.63
CA HIS A 24 6.88 -16.50 5.78
C HIS A 24 5.43 -16.28 6.25
N TYR A 25 4.48 -16.95 5.60
CA TYR A 25 3.08 -16.93 6.00
C TYR A 25 2.75 -18.15 6.89
N GLU A 26 2.34 -17.90 8.12
CA GLU A 26 1.94 -18.94 9.08
C GLU A 26 0.40 -18.98 9.21
N PRO A 27 -0.31 -19.88 8.49
CA PRO A 27 -1.78 -19.94 8.49
C PRO A 27 -2.39 -20.26 9.86
N ARG A 28 -1.63 -20.81 10.80
CA ARG A 28 -2.09 -21.09 12.18
C ARG A 28 -2.10 -19.84 13.05
N SER A 29 -1.34 -18.80 12.68
CA SER A 29 -1.30 -17.51 13.37
C SER A 29 -2.45 -16.62 12.90
N SER A 30 -3.60 -16.73 13.57
CA SER A 30 -4.82 -15.99 13.23
C SER A 30 -5.20 -14.99 14.32
N VAL A 31 -5.66 -13.80 13.90
CA VAL A 31 -6.10 -12.72 14.80
C VAL A 31 -7.42 -12.11 14.31
N TRP A 32 -8.26 -11.68 15.25
CA TRP A 32 -9.53 -11.01 14.95
C TRP A 32 -9.34 -9.50 14.86
N HIS A 33 -9.42 -8.94 13.65
CA HIS A 33 -9.26 -7.50 13.42
C HIS A 33 -10.60 -6.79 13.21
N GLN A 34 -10.83 -5.68 13.93
CA GLN A 34 -12.01 -4.83 13.73
C GLN A 34 -11.76 -3.80 12.61
N PHE A 35 -12.30 -4.07 11.42
CA PHE A 35 -12.10 -3.19 10.27
C PHE A 35 -12.67 -1.78 10.47
N SER A 36 -11.79 -0.77 10.33
CA SER A 36 -12.14 0.66 10.20
C SER A 36 -12.92 1.30 11.36
N SER A 37 -12.98 0.66 12.53
CA SER A 37 -13.78 1.11 13.69
C SER A 37 -13.39 2.51 14.20
N THR A 38 -12.12 2.89 14.07
CA THR A 38 -11.58 4.20 14.48
C THR A 38 -11.55 5.25 13.38
N ILE A 39 -11.45 4.83 12.11
CA ILE A 39 -11.25 5.69 10.94
C ILE A 39 -12.59 6.19 10.40
N ALA A 40 -13.55 5.28 10.18
CA ALA A 40 -14.84 5.60 9.55
C ALA A 40 -15.64 6.70 10.27
N PRO A 41 -15.61 6.85 11.60
CA PRO A 41 -16.30 7.95 12.30
C PRO A 41 -15.58 9.30 12.23
N ARG A 42 -14.28 9.33 11.88
CA ARG A 42 -13.42 10.52 12.01
C ARG A 42 -13.04 11.18 10.68
N PHE A 43 -13.05 10.43 9.58
CA PHE A 43 -12.53 10.89 8.30
C PHE A 43 -13.52 10.63 7.16
N SER A 44 -13.64 11.58 6.23
CA SER A 44 -14.49 11.38 5.06
C SER A 44 -13.90 10.31 4.14
N ARG A 45 -14.76 9.51 3.47
CA ARG A 45 -14.31 8.51 2.48
C ARG A 45 -13.41 9.11 1.39
N ARG A 46 -13.69 10.36 1.00
CA ARG A 46 -12.93 11.14 0.01
C ARG A 46 -11.51 11.46 0.50
N GLU A 47 -11.37 11.86 1.76
CA GLU A 47 -10.09 12.17 2.39
C GLU A 47 -9.24 10.92 2.60
N VAL A 48 -9.83 9.84 3.14
CA VAL A 48 -9.17 8.53 3.27
C VAL A 48 -8.65 8.06 1.91
N ARG A 49 -9.45 8.20 0.85
CA ARG A 49 -9.04 7.84 -0.51
C ARG A 49 -7.92 8.73 -1.06
N ALA A 50 -7.98 10.05 -0.85
CA ALA A 50 -6.93 10.98 -1.28
C ALA A 50 -5.58 10.62 -0.62
N ILE A 51 -5.60 10.28 0.67
CA ILE A 51 -4.40 9.91 1.42
C ILE A 51 -3.90 8.51 1.03
N TYR A 52 -4.78 7.52 0.85
CA TYR A 52 -4.39 6.19 0.36
C TYR A 52 -3.72 6.29 -1.03
N GLU A 53 -4.27 7.09 -1.94
CA GLU A 53 -3.71 7.31 -3.27
C GLU A 53 -2.39 8.12 -3.22
N ARG A 54 -2.26 9.07 -2.28
CA ARG A 54 -0.97 9.72 -2.00
C ARG A 54 0.06 8.70 -1.56
N ASN A 55 -0.28 7.83 -0.61
CA ASN A 55 0.64 6.81 -0.08
C ASN A 55 1.08 5.85 -1.18
N ARG A 56 0.14 5.41 -2.04
CA ARG A 56 0.44 4.65 -3.25
C ARG A 56 1.47 5.34 -4.13
N LEU A 57 1.29 6.63 -4.44
CA LEU A 57 2.24 7.40 -5.24
C LEU A 57 3.63 7.47 -4.58
N LEU A 58 3.69 7.74 -3.28
CA LEU A 58 4.95 7.78 -2.53
C LEU A 58 5.68 6.42 -2.56
N ALA A 59 4.95 5.30 -2.49
CA ALA A 59 5.55 3.95 -2.55
C ALA A 59 6.10 3.65 -3.95
N HIS A 60 5.35 3.97 -5.01
CA HIS A 60 5.86 3.85 -6.38
C HIS A 60 7.11 4.73 -6.56
N TRP A 61 7.05 5.99 -6.14
CA TRP A 61 8.18 6.92 -6.26
C TRP A 61 9.38 6.54 -5.40
N LEU A 62 9.21 5.69 -4.38
CA LEU A 62 10.32 5.17 -3.60
C LEU A 62 11.08 4.08 -4.38
N HIS A 63 10.35 3.12 -4.97
CA HIS A 63 10.93 1.93 -5.61
C HIS A 63 11.12 2.02 -7.14
N LEU A 64 10.75 3.12 -7.81
CA LEU A 64 11.07 3.33 -9.23
C LEU A 64 12.60 3.34 -9.46
N GLU A 65 13.12 2.40 -10.25
CA GLU A 65 14.56 2.22 -10.46
C GLU A 65 15.08 2.86 -11.74
N THR A 66 14.37 2.68 -12.85
CA THR A 66 14.82 3.10 -14.19
C THR A 66 14.05 4.33 -14.72
N PRO A 67 14.66 5.11 -15.64
CA PRO A 67 13.95 6.21 -16.32
C PRO A 67 12.73 5.73 -17.11
N ALA A 68 12.79 4.54 -17.71
CA ALA A 68 11.67 3.96 -18.45
C ALA A 68 10.47 3.67 -17.54
N GLN A 69 10.69 3.03 -16.39
CA GLN A 69 9.64 2.82 -15.39
C GLN A 69 9.03 4.16 -14.93
N ALA A 70 9.86 5.19 -14.73
CA ALA A 70 9.41 6.51 -14.32
C ALA A 70 8.56 7.22 -15.40
N ALA A 71 8.94 7.12 -16.68
CA ALA A 71 8.17 7.65 -17.80
C ALA A 71 6.82 6.93 -17.94
N THR A 72 6.80 5.60 -17.88
CA THR A 72 5.58 4.78 -17.89
C THR A 72 4.66 5.16 -16.71
N HIS A 73 5.21 5.28 -15.50
CA HIS A 73 4.44 5.73 -14.33
C HIS A 73 3.86 7.14 -14.52
N ALA A 74 4.63 8.08 -15.08
CA ALA A 74 4.15 9.43 -15.35
C ALA A 74 3.01 9.45 -16.38
N ALA A 75 3.08 8.64 -17.44
CA ALA A 75 2.02 8.52 -18.43
C ALA A 75 0.72 7.95 -17.82
N PHE A 76 0.81 6.88 -17.02
CA PHE A 76 -0.36 6.33 -16.31
C PHE A 76 -0.92 7.32 -15.27
N LEU A 77 -0.07 8.09 -14.59
CA LEU A 77 -0.50 9.11 -13.65
C LEU A 77 -1.24 10.26 -14.36
N LEU A 78 -0.72 10.72 -15.50
CA LEU A 78 -1.38 11.72 -16.33
C LEU A 78 -2.76 11.23 -16.79
N ALA A 79 -2.84 10.02 -17.37
CA ALA A 79 -4.10 9.41 -17.78
C ALA A 79 -5.10 9.29 -16.61
N LYS A 80 -4.62 8.90 -15.42
CA LYS A 80 -5.44 8.83 -14.20
C LYS A 80 -5.97 10.20 -13.76
N CYS A 81 -5.16 11.26 -13.85
CA CYS A 81 -5.58 12.63 -13.55
C CYS A 81 -6.61 13.14 -14.56
N LEU A 82 -6.40 12.91 -15.86
CA LEU A 82 -7.36 13.28 -16.91
C LEU A 82 -8.71 12.58 -16.71
N ALA A 83 -8.71 11.25 -16.50
CA ALA A 83 -9.93 10.50 -16.19
C ALA A 83 -10.59 10.99 -14.87
N ALA A 84 -9.79 11.38 -13.88
CA ALA A 84 -10.31 11.96 -12.64
C ALA A 84 -10.96 13.34 -12.85
N ALA A 85 -10.46 14.17 -13.79
CA ALA A 85 -11.14 15.41 -14.17
C ALA A 85 -12.50 15.13 -14.82
N CYS A 86 -12.56 14.24 -15.81
CA CYS A 86 -13.79 13.89 -16.52
C CYS A 86 -14.89 13.32 -15.60
N ILE A 87 -14.51 12.64 -14.51
CA ILE A 87 -15.43 11.97 -13.56
C ILE A 87 -15.55 12.77 -12.24
N GLY A 88 -14.98 13.98 -12.14
CA GLY A 88 -15.06 14.82 -10.94
C GLY A 88 -14.36 14.26 -9.68
N ARG A 89 -13.41 13.34 -9.82
CA ARG A 89 -12.67 12.70 -8.71
C ARG A 89 -11.52 13.56 -8.18
N VAL A 90 -11.92 14.68 -7.59
CA VAL A 90 -11.07 15.67 -6.92
C VAL A 90 -10.16 15.11 -5.82
N GLU A 91 -10.42 13.91 -5.28
CA GLU A 91 -9.49 13.22 -4.38
C GLU A 91 -8.13 12.87 -5.03
N ILE A 92 -8.11 12.56 -6.33
CA ILE A 92 -6.89 12.18 -7.05
C ILE A 92 -5.96 13.39 -7.21
N TRP A 93 -6.53 14.55 -7.53
CA TRP A 93 -5.78 15.81 -7.63
C TRP A 93 -5.19 16.22 -6.27
N SER A 94 -5.94 16.06 -5.18
CA SER A 94 -5.42 16.25 -3.81
C SER A 94 -4.30 15.26 -3.47
N ALA A 95 -4.44 13.98 -3.84
CA ALA A 95 -3.43 12.95 -3.64
C ALA A 95 -2.10 13.31 -4.33
N VAL A 96 -2.16 13.73 -5.60
CA VAL A 96 -0.99 14.15 -6.39
C VAL A 96 -0.34 15.39 -5.78
N ALA A 97 -1.12 16.43 -5.46
CA ALA A 97 -0.58 17.64 -4.85
C ALA A 97 0.12 17.36 -3.50
N GLN A 98 -0.45 16.48 -2.66
CA GLN A 98 0.18 16.04 -1.42
C GLN A 98 1.44 15.20 -1.64
N ALA A 99 1.48 14.35 -2.68
CA ALA A 99 2.65 13.54 -3.02
C ALA A 99 3.80 14.41 -3.55
N VAL A 100 3.52 15.36 -4.45
CA VAL A 100 4.50 16.32 -4.99
C VAL A 100 5.16 17.14 -3.88
N LYS A 101 4.39 17.59 -2.88
CA LYS A 101 4.93 18.30 -1.69
C LYS A 101 5.93 17.47 -0.87
N ARG A 102 5.94 16.14 -1.01
CA ARG A 102 6.82 15.19 -0.31
C ARG A 102 7.89 14.57 -1.21
N ARG A 103 8.06 15.05 -2.45
CA ARG A 103 9.02 14.50 -3.42
C ARG A 103 10.46 14.48 -2.88
N ASP A 104 10.83 15.47 -2.06
CA ASP A 104 12.18 15.62 -1.55
C ASP A 104 12.40 14.71 -0.30
N ASP A 105 11.36 14.48 0.52
CA ASP A 105 11.33 13.38 1.51
C ASP A 105 11.59 12.03 0.83
N VAL A 106 10.92 11.76 -0.30
CA VAL A 106 11.06 10.49 -1.06
C VAL A 106 12.47 10.36 -1.64
N ARG A 107 13.04 11.45 -2.19
CA ARG A 107 14.44 11.46 -2.68
C ARG A 107 15.43 11.16 -1.57
N ALA A 108 15.27 11.78 -0.40
CA ALA A 108 16.11 11.53 0.77
C ALA A 108 15.96 10.07 1.25
N LYS A 109 14.72 9.57 1.37
CA LYS A 109 14.44 8.20 1.80
C LYS A 109 14.98 7.16 0.82
N ARG A 110 14.83 7.36 -0.49
CA ARG A 110 15.40 6.45 -1.52
C ARG A 110 16.92 6.33 -1.39
N ARG A 111 17.64 7.43 -1.12
CA ARG A 111 19.10 7.39 -0.89
C ARG A 111 19.45 6.52 0.32
N GLN A 112 18.70 6.65 1.41
CA GLN A 112 18.89 5.80 2.60
C GLN A 112 18.61 4.32 2.29
N LEU A 113 17.53 4.01 1.59
CA LEU A 113 17.16 2.62 1.31
C LEU A 113 18.16 1.94 0.37
N ARG A 114 18.57 2.61 -0.71
CA ARG A 114 19.56 2.09 -1.68
C ARG A 114 20.90 1.67 -1.07
N ALA A 115 21.28 2.22 0.09
CA ALA A 115 22.48 1.80 0.81
C ALA A 115 22.36 0.41 1.49
N THR A 116 21.14 -0.15 1.51
CA THR A 116 20.80 -1.44 2.16
C THR A 116 20.10 -2.42 1.22
N GLU A 117 19.75 -2.01 0.00
CA GLU A 117 19.10 -2.86 -1.00
C GLU A 117 20.12 -3.85 -1.59
N GLN A 118 19.77 -5.14 -1.55
CA GLN A 118 20.54 -6.26 -2.07
C GLN A 118 19.95 -6.83 -3.38
N ARG A 119 18.66 -6.56 -3.65
CA ARG A 119 17.91 -7.03 -4.82
C ARG A 119 17.24 -5.87 -5.54
N ALA A 120 17.11 -5.95 -6.87
CA ALA A 120 16.32 -5.01 -7.66
C ALA A 120 14.82 -5.25 -7.48
N LEU A 121 13.99 -4.31 -7.92
CA LEU A 121 12.54 -4.47 -7.88
C LEU A 121 12.07 -5.58 -8.84
N SER A 122 12.77 -5.80 -9.97
CA SER A 122 12.53 -6.93 -10.87
C SER A 122 12.59 -8.26 -10.13
N ASP A 123 13.70 -8.51 -9.45
CA ASP A 123 14.00 -9.80 -8.81
C ASP A 123 12.97 -10.12 -7.71
N VAL A 124 12.49 -9.07 -7.02
CA VAL A 124 11.40 -9.20 -6.03
C VAL A 124 10.04 -9.46 -6.69
N LEU A 125 9.75 -8.85 -7.84
CA LEU A 125 8.52 -9.12 -8.59
C LEU A 125 8.52 -10.52 -9.20
N ASP A 126 9.67 -10.99 -9.69
CA ASP A 126 9.85 -12.35 -10.21
C ASP A 126 9.70 -13.37 -9.06
N GLN A 127 10.31 -13.12 -7.90
CA GLN A 127 10.09 -13.94 -6.69
C GLN A 127 8.59 -13.99 -6.30
N ILE A 128 7.86 -12.86 -6.35
CA ILE A 128 6.42 -12.84 -6.06
C ILE A 128 5.65 -13.66 -7.10
N ALA A 129 6.01 -13.58 -8.38
CA ALA A 129 5.38 -14.36 -9.44
C ALA A 129 5.59 -15.86 -9.23
N ASP A 130 6.83 -16.29 -8.93
CA ASP A 130 7.17 -17.67 -8.62
C ASP A 130 6.41 -18.19 -7.39
N GLU A 131 6.38 -17.42 -6.30
CA GLU A 131 5.60 -17.75 -5.09
C GLU A 131 4.11 -17.96 -5.40
N LEU A 132 3.51 -17.14 -6.28
CA LEU A 132 2.12 -17.29 -6.70
C LEU A 132 1.85 -18.54 -7.57
N THR A 133 2.88 -19.19 -8.12
CA THR A 133 2.75 -20.48 -8.83
C THR A 133 2.82 -21.70 -7.91
N ARG A 134 3.25 -21.54 -6.64
CA ARG A 134 3.53 -22.67 -5.75
C ARG A 134 2.25 -23.46 -5.41
N PRO A 135 2.29 -24.81 -5.46
CA PRO A 135 1.16 -25.63 -5.03
C PRO A 135 0.73 -25.31 -3.60
N GLY A 136 -0.56 -25.06 -3.40
CA GLY A 136 -1.16 -24.75 -2.10
C GLY A 136 -1.27 -23.26 -1.78
N VAL A 137 -0.62 -22.37 -2.53
CA VAL A 137 -0.89 -20.93 -2.45
C VAL A 137 -2.28 -20.64 -3.00
N LYS A 138 -3.07 -19.85 -2.27
CA LYS A 138 -4.44 -19.46 -2.62
C LYS A 138 -4.60 -17.97 -2.41
N PHE A 139 -5.28 -17.31 -3.34
CA PHE A 139 -5.74 -15.94 -3.13
C PHE A 139 -6.78 -15.92 -1.99
N LEU A 140 -6.55 -15.06 -1.01
CA LEU A 140 -7.49 -14.88 0.10
C LEU A 140 -8.79 -14.27 -0.41
N ASP A 141 -9.90 -14.94 -0.11
CA ASP A 141 -11.25 -14.52 -0.45
C ASP A 141 -12.13 -14.36 0.80
N ARG A 142 -13.43 -14.14 0.61
CA ARG A 142 -14.38 -14.02 1.73
C ARG A 142 -14.64 -15.34 2.48
N SER A 143 -14.31 -16.50 1.90
CA SER A 143 -14.38 -17.78 2.61
C SER A 143 -13.16 -18.01 3.50
N SER A 144 -12.02 -17.44 3.10
CA SER A 144 -10.74 -17.52 3.80
C SER A 144 -10.70 -16.69 5.10
N ALA A 145 -11.49 -15.61 5.17
CA ALA A 145 -11.56 -14.70 6.31
C ALA A 145 -13.01 -14.55 6.81
N PRO A 146 -13.50 -15.44 7.70
CA PRO A 146 -14.89 -15.44 8.14
C PRO A 146 -15.23 -14.17 8.93
N VAL A 147 -16.15 -13.36 8.39
CA VAL A 147 -16.63 -12.15 9.06
C VAL A 147 -17.63 -12.53 10.15
N ARG A 148 -17.28 -12.29 11.42
CA ARG A 148 -18.21 -12.37 12.55
C ARG A 148 -18.80 -11.00 12.86
N ALA A 149 -20.09 -10.96 13.14
CA ALA A 149 -20.71 -9.75 13.70
C ALA A 149 -20.07 -9.43 15.05
N HIS A 150 -19.67 -8.17 15.27
CA HIS A 150 -19.17 -7.74 16.57
C HIS A 150 -20.34 -7.70 17.56
N SER A 151 -20.43 -8.70 18.44
CA SER A 151 -21.33 -8.66 19.58
C SER A 151 -20.91 -7.53 20.51
N ARG A 152 -21.76 -6.52 20.66
CA ARG A 152 -21.64 -5.56 21.76
C ARG A 152 -22.23 -6.20 23.02
N SER A 153 -21.42 -7.02 23.70
CA SER A 153 -21.72 -7.49 25.05
C SER A 153 -21.59 -6.34 26.05
N CYS A 154 -22.49 -5.36 25.98
CA CYS A 154 -22.68 -4.42 27.07
C CYS A 154 -23.53 -5.09 28.16
N SER A 155 -22.88 -5.89 29.00
CA SER A 155 -23.40 -6.21 30.33
C SER A 155 -22.22 -6.24 31.30
N GLY A 156 -22.18 -5.22 32.14
CA GLY A 156 -21.06 -4.84 32.99
C GLY A 156 -21.46 -3.63 33.82
N ALA A 157 -22.67 -3.69 34.37
CA ALA A 157 -23.04 -2.83 35.48
C ALA A 157 -22.29 -3.36 36.72
N LEU A 158 -21.48 -2.49 37.30
CA LEU A 158 -21.01 -2.56 38.68
C LEU A 158 -21.82 -1.55 39.49
#